data_AF-A0A6B0VBR8-F1
#
_entry.id   AF-A0A6B0VBR8-F1
#
_cell.length_a   1.000
_cell.length_b   1.000
_cell.length_c   1.000
_cell.angle_alpha   90.00
_cell.angle_beta   90.00
_cell.angle_gamma   90.00
#
_symmetry.space_group_name_H-M   'P 1'
#
loop_
_entity.id
_entity.type
_entity.pdbx_description
1 polymer ?
#
loop_
_entity_poly.entity_id
_entity_poly.type
_entity_poly.pdbx_seq_one_letter_code
_entity_poly.pdbx_strand_id
1 'polypeptide(L)'
;KSGACNHSLALLKLLALLRAKDYQEVPPAVSCTELPQQWRRPRGEAVASTSLQSVDWRSVRKEGLETPITSKLYDAQRNAVSFNDRMASIQVLGENLFSCQPSPFAKRLRRATAVDPVETKFGLAPVGSLLSYQQSLVPFGYDTFISPEVGHVQERNRVLPCEPAFFDSCISWNMSGLNLPVEQDLLLKSLLVTSTDATCLERNTRQQSKSPLWKAARQSRLTASSFGDASTRESWTLKGLINLTSPKDISHVRAVRHGIKYEPVAVQRYETSLRALGHDIQTFPCGILVRPDCPWLGASPDRVVWDPTEVTPHGVVEVKCPYTLRDGGLDTAVDFYMKKDTAGVYRLNRKHKNYYQILGQMALSGLLWGDFVVYSHQFLIVERIHFSDRKWSKCKASLDNFYFSVLLPHLCKSSA
;
A
#
# COMPACT_ATOMS: atom_id res chain seq x y z
N LYS A 1 8.11 -40.46 23.44
CA LYS A 1 6.67 -40.64 23.77
C LYS A 1 5.89 -40.58 22.47
N SER A 2 5.46 -41.75 22.01
CA SER A 2 4.63 -41.96 20.82
C SER A 2 3.29 -41.22 20.98
N GLY A 3 2.85 -40.57 19.91
CA GLY A 3 1.56 -39.87 19.86
C GLY A 3 0.42 -40.88 19.72
N ALA A 4 -0.04 -41.44 20.84
CA ALA A 4 -1.39 -41.96 20.92
C ALA A 4 -2.32 -40.76 21.20
N CYS A 5 -3.30 -40.51 20.33
CA CYS A 5 -4.15 -39.33 20.49
C CYS A 5 -4.95 -39.43 21.80
N ASN A 6 -4.95 -38.37 22.59
CA ASN A 6 -5.62 -38.30 23.91
C ASN A 6 -7.16 -38.37 23.82
N HIS A 7 -7.74 -38.46 22.63
CA HIS A 7 -9.19 -38.47 22.41
C HIS A 7 -9.85 -39.73 22.98
N SER A 8 -9.19 -40.90 22.90
CA SER A 8 -9.71 -42.14 23.49
C SER A 8 -9.78 -42.07 25.02
N LEU A 9 -8.76 -41.47 25.66
CA LEU A 9 -8.73 -41.27 27.11
C LEU A 9 -9.78 -40.23 27.56
N ALA A 10 -9.96 -39.17 26.78
CA ALA A 10 -10.99 -38.17 27.02
C ALA A 10 -12.41 -38.77 26.94
N LEU A 11 -12.66 -39.63 25.94
CA LEU A 11 -13.94 -40.34 25.79
C LEU A 11 -14.22 -41.26 26.99
N LEU A 12 -13.23 -42.03 27.44
CA LEU A 12 -13.37 -42.93 28.60
C LEU A 12 -13.67 -42.14 29.90
N LYS A 13 -13.02 -40.99 30.11
CA LYS A 13 -13.30 -40.12 31.25
C LYS A 13 -14.70 -39.51 31.21
N LEU A 14 -15.17 -39.13 30.03
CA LEU A 14 -16.52 -38.61 29.84
C LEU A 14 -17.58 -39.67 30.15
N LEU A 15 -17.42 -40.89 29.65
CA LEU A 15 -18.33 -42.00 29.94
C LEU A 15 -18.37 -42.33 31.43
N ALA A 16 -17.21 -42.34 32.10
CA ALA A 16 -17.12 -42.57 33.55
C ALA A 16 -17.88 -41.48 34.34
N LEU A 17 -17.74 -40.21 33.95
CA LEU A 17 -18.44 -39.09 34.57
C LEU A 17 -19.96 -39.16 34.37
N LEU A 18 -20.42 -39.51 33.15
CA LEU A 18 -21.84 -39.63 32.85
C LEU A 18 -22.49 -40.77 33.64
N ARG A 19 -21.80 -41.91 33.75
CA ARG A 19 -22.28 -43.05 34.55
C ARG A 19 -22.32 -42.73 36.05
N ALA A 20 -21.33 -42.02 36.57
CA ALA A 20 -21.30 -41.58 37.97
C ALA A 20 -22.42 -40.58 38.34
N LYS A 21 -23.10 -40.02 37.33
CA LYS A 21 -24.23 -39.10 37.49
C LYS A 21 -25.57 -39.71 37.05
N ASP A 22 -25.65 -41.03 36.94
CA ASP A 22 -26.85 -41.81 36.59
C ASP A 22 -27.53 -41.44 35.26
N TYR A 23 -26.77 -40.95 34.27
CA TYR A 23 -27.29 -40.75 32.93
C TYR A 23 -27.46 -42.09 32.20
N GLN A 24 -28.68 -42.40 31.74
CA GLN A 24 -29.03 -43.62 30.99
C GLN A 24 -28.58 -43.55 29.52
N GLU A 25 -28.49 -42.35 28.96
CA GLU A 25 -28.08 -42.08 27.57
C GLU A 25 -27.19 -40.83 27.53
N VAL A 26 -26.35 -40.70 26.49
CA VAL A 26 -25.56 -39.47 26.29
C VAL A 26 -26.54 -38.33 25.98
N PRO A 27 -26.56 -37.23 26.76
CA PRO A 27 -27.47 -36.12 26.50
C PRO A 27 -27.33 -35.63 25.05
N PRO A 28 -28.43 -35.34 24.34
CA PRO A 28 -28.33 -34.82 22.98
C PRO A 28 -27.52 -33.55 23.03
N ALA A 29 -26.35 -33.57 22.38
CA ALA A 29 -25.50 -32.41 22.30
C ALA A 29 -26.27 -31.34 21.55
N VAL A 30 -26.65 -30.27 22.23
CA VAL A 30 -26.86 -29.00 21.53
C VAL A 30 -25.49 -28.67 20.97
N SER A 31 -25.31 -28.95 19.68
CA SER A 31 -24.00 -28.84 19.06
C SER A 31 -23.62 -27.37 19.04
N CYS A 32 -22.34 -27.05 19.24
CA CYS A 32 -21.83 -25.68 19.17
C CYS A 32 -22.07 -24.96 17.81
N THR A 33 -22.73 -25.65 16.87
CA THR A 33 -23.18 -25.19 15.56
C THR A 33 -24.64 -24.72 15.51
N GLU A 34 -25.45 -24.91 16.56
CA GLU A 34 -26.86 -24.48 16.60
C GLU A 34 -27.06 -23.01 17.01
N LEU A 35 -26.00 -22.32 17.43
CA LEU A 35 -26.02 -20.86 17.55
C LEU A 35 -25.51 -20.23 16.25
N PRO A 36 -26.16 -19.19 15.70
CA PRO A 36 -25.70 -18.53 14.48
C PRO A 36 -24.33 -17.89 14.70
N GLN A 37 -23.27 -18.58 14.30
CA GLN A 37 -21.93 -18.02 14.23
C GLN A 37 -21.95 -16.83 13.25
N GLN A 38 -21.61 -15.65 13.73
CA GLN A 38 -21.49 -14.46 12.89
C GLN A 38 -20.15 -14.46 12.16
N TRP A 39 -20.11 -15.12 11.00
CA TRP A 39 -19.04 -14.91 10.03
C TRP A 39 -19.19 -13.51 9.44
N ARG A 40 -18.16 -12.65 9.54
CA ARG A 40 -18.23 -11.29 8.96
C ARG A 40 -18.09 -11.25 7.43
N ARG A 41 -17.95 -12.39 6.74
CA ARG A 41 -18.25 -12.43 5.30
C ARG A 41 -19.72 -12.85 5.16
N PRO A 42 -20.61 -11.94 4.71
CA PRO A 42 -22.01 -12.30 4.54
C PRO A 42 -22.11 -13.53 3.64
N ARG A 43 -23.01 -14.45 3.99
CA ARG A 43 -23.46 -15.51 3.08
C ARG A 43 -24.17 -14.84 1.90
N GLY A 44 -23.41 -14.32 0.94
CA GLY A 44 -23.91 -14.16 -0.41
C GLY A 44 -24.11 -15.55 -1.04
N GLU A 45 -24.64 -15.59 -2.25
CA GLU A 45 -24.89 -16.85 -2.98
C GLU A 45 -23.62 -17.70 -3.18
N ALA A 46 -22.41 -17.12 -3.05
CA ALA A 46 -21.14 -17.84 -3.09
C ALA A 46 -20.15 -17.35 -2.02
N VAL A 47 -19.47 -18.28 -1.35
CA VAL A 47 -18.32 -18.00 -0.49
C VAL A 47 -17.06 -18.08 -1.35
N ALA A 48 -16.43 -16.92 -1.62
CA ALA A 48 -15.13 -16.90 -2.29
C ALA A 48 -14.10 -17.69 -1.48
N SER A 49 -13.35 -18.57 -2.14
CA SER A 49 -12.26 -19.31 -1.50
C SER A 49 -11.26 -18.33 -0.89
N THR A 50 -10.87 -18.57 0.36
CA THR A 50 -9.93 -17.72 1.07
C THR A 50 -9.12 -18.56 2.05
N SER A 51 -7.91 -18.13 2.39
CA SER A 51 -7.08 -18.86 3.34
C SER A 51 -7.73 -18.86 4.72
N LEU A 52 -7.79 -20.01 5.38
CA LEU A 52 -8.29 -20.14 6.76
C LEU A 52 -7.53 -19.23 7.73
N GLN A 53 -6.29 -18.84 7.39
CA GLN A 53 -5.48 -17.89 8.15
C GLN A 53 -6.00 -16.46 8.11
N SER A 54 -6.79 -16.12 7.10
CA SER A 54 -7.40 -14.80 6.93
C SER A 54 -8.81 -14.70 7.53
N VAL A 55 -9.21 -15.74 8.26
CA VAL A 55 -10.52 -15.86 8.88
C VAL A 55 -10.40 -15.56 10.38
N ASP A 56 -11.06 -14.49 10.80
CA ASP A 56 -11.15 -14.07 12.18
C ASP A 56 -12.33 -14.77 12.87
N TRP A 57 -12.07 -15.45 13.98
CA TRP A 57 -13.07 -16.14 14.78
C TRP A 57 -13.44 -15.29 15.99
N ARG A 58 -14.73 -15.03 16.21
CA ARG A 58 -15.21 -14.29 17.40
C ARG A 58 -16.27 -15.09 18.14
N SER A 59 -16.24 -15.02 19.47
CA SER A 59 -17.28 -15.61 20.31
C SER A 59 -18.57 -14.81 20.18
N VAL A 60 -19.71 -15.50 20.02
CA VAL A 60 -21.04 -14.89 19.89
C VAL A 60 -21.70 -14.65 21.26
N ARG A 61 -21.05 -15.07 22.35
CA ARG A 61 -21.58 -14.91 23.70
C ARG A 61 -21.49 -13.45 24.14
N LYS A 62 -22.45 -12.99 24.95
CA LYS A 62 -22.51 -11.62 25.51
C LYS A 62 -21.27 -11.25 26.34
N GLU A 63 -20.51 -12.25 26.79
CA GLU A 63 -19.23 -12.15 27.52
C GLU A 63 -18.03 -12.64 26.68
N GLY A 64 -18.20 -12.78 25.36
CA GLY A 64 -17.14 -13.23 24.46
C GLY A 64 -16.00 -12.22 24.35
N LEU A 65 -14.77 -12.71 24.17
CA LEU A 65 -13.60 -11.87 23.88
C LEU A 65 -13.89 -10.96 22.68
N GLU A 66 -13.75 -9.64 22.86
CA GLU A 66 -13.84 -8.66 21.76
C GLU A 66 -12.75 -8.87 20.70
N THR A 67 -11.62 -9.40 21.13
CA THR A 67 -10.45 -9.68 20.30
C THR A 67 -10.67 -10.95 19.46
N PRO A 68 -10.56 -10.87 18.11
CA PRO A 68 -10.70 -12.05 17.26
C PRO A 68 -9.59 -13.07 17.52
N ILE A 69 -9.98 -14.34 17.59
CA ILE A 69 -9.06 -15.48 17.58
C ILE A 69 -8.70 -15.73 16.11
N THR A 70 -7.41 -15.64 15.79
CA THR A 70 -6.89 -15.93 14.46
C THR A 70 -6.23 -17.30 14.42
N SER A 71 -6.14 -17.91 13.23
CA SER A 71 -5.39 -19.15 13.06
C SER A 71 -3.89 -18.89 13.32
N LYS A 72 -3.37 -19.45 14.41
CA LYS A 72 -1.93 -19.44 14.73
C LYS A 72 -1.26 -20.63 14.04
N LEU A 73 -1.08 -20.54 12.72
CA LEU A 73 -0.27 -21.51 11.99
C LEU A 73 1.21 -21.21 12.29
N TYR A 74 1.88 -22.16 12.95
CA TYR A 74 3.30 -22.10 13.31
C TYR A 74 4.02 -23.31 12.71
N ASP A 75 5.34 -23.20 12.50
CA ASP A 75 6.12 -24.35 12.09
C ASP A 75 6.22 -25.33 13.26
N ALA A 76 5.53 -26.48 13.14
CA ALA A 76 5.50 -27.51 14.17
C ALA A 76 6.72 -28.43 14.12
N GLN A 77 7.65 -28.23 13.17
CA GLN A 77 8.87 -29.02 13.09
C GLN A 77 9.75 -28.74 14.30
N ARG A 78 10.11 -29.80 15.03
CA ARG A 78 10.98 -29.71 16.22
C ARG A 78 12.42 -29.30 15.86
N ASN A 79 12.86 -29.66 14.66
CA ASN A 79 14.20 -29.40 14.15
C ASN A 79 14.07 -28.75 12.77
N ALA A 80 14.91 -27.77 12.47
CA ALA A 80 14.97 -27.16 11.14
C ALA A 80 15.37 -28.22 10.10
N VAL A 81 14.51 -28.46 9.12
CA VAL A 81 14.81 -29.34 7.98
C VAL A 81 15.45 -28.51 6.89
N SER A 82 16.57 -28.99 6.33
CA SER A 82 17.25 -28.31 5.24
C SER A 82 16.32 -28.17 4.02
N PHE A 83 16.58 -27.16 3.19
CA PHE A 83 15.77 -26.92 2.00
C PHE A 83 15.82 -28.13 1.02
N ASN A 84 16.99 -28.74 0.88
CA ASN A 84 17.20 -29.92 0.03
C ASN A 84 16.45 -31.15 0.55
N ASP A 85 16.46 -31.38 1.86
CA ASP A 85 15.74 -32.52 2.46
C ASP A 85 14.22 -32.35 2.33
N ARG A 86 13.73 -31.10 2.47
CA ARG A 86 12.33 -30.77 2.18
C ARG A 86 11.96 -31.09 0.74
N MET A 87 12.82 -30.70 -0.20
CA MET A 87 12.63 -30.96 -1.63
C MET A 87 12.60 -32.47 -1.92
N ALA A 88 13.59 -33.23 -1.46
CA ALA A 88 13.62 -34.68 -1.63
C ALA A 88 12.35 -35.35 -1.06
N SER A 89 11.91 -34.94 0.13
CA SER A 89 10.68 -35.45 0.74
C SER A 89 9.42 -35.16 -0.08
N ILE A 90 9.33 -33.98 -0.70
CA ILE A 90 8.23 -33.58 -1.58
C ILE A 90 8.20 -34.45 -2.85
N GLN A 91 9.35 -34.70 -3.46
CA GLN A 91 9.46 -35.55 -4.65
C GLN A 91 9.08 -36.99 -4.32
N VAL A 92 9.60 -37.55 -3.22
CA VAL A 92 9.25 -38.91 -2.76
C VAL A 92 7.75 -39.03 -2.51
N LEU A 93 7.14 -38.06 -1.82
CA LEU A 93 5.70 -38.02 -1.64
C LEU A 93 4.96 -37.97 -2.98
N GLY A 94 5.44 -37.16 -3.92
CA GLY A 94 4.90 -37.08 -5.27
C GLY A 94 4.95 -38.41 -6.03
N GLU A 95 6.08 -39.12 -5.98
CA GLU A 95 6.27 -40.43 -6.62
C GLU A 95 5.36 -41.50 -5.99
N ASN A 96 5.27 -41.54 -4.67
CA ASN A 96 4.40 -42.46 -3.95
C ASN A 96 2.92 -42.21 -4.30
N LEU A 97 2.48 -40.95 -4.25
CA LEU A 97 1.11 -40.59 -4.63
C LEU A 97 0.81 -40.89 -6.08
N PHE A 98 1.76 -40.65 -6.99
CA PHE A 98 1.59 -40.94 -8.42
C PHE A 98 1.46 -42.43 -8.68
N SER A 99 2.24 -43.25 -7.97
CA SER A 99 2.19 -44.71 -8.04
C SER A 99 0.86 -45.27 -7.53
N CYS A 100 0.27 -44.66 -6.49
CA CYS A 100 -1.07 -44.99 -6.03
C CYS A 100 -2.15 -44.52 -7.03
N GLN A 101 -2.08 -43.26 -7.46
CA GLN A 101 -3.00 -42.66 -8.42
C GLN A 101 -2.34 -41.46 -9.12
N PRO A 102 -2.25 -41.47 -10.47
CA PRO A 102 -1.56 -40.42 -11.24
C PRO A 102 -2.40 -39.13 -11.37
N SER A 103 -2.67 -38.49 -10.24
CA SER A 103 -3.43 -37.23 -10.14
C SER A 103 -2.60 -36.02 -10.59
N PRO A 104 -3.25 -34.91 -11.02
CA PRO A 104 -2.55 -33.64 -11.30
C PRO A 104 -1.72 -33.14 -10.12
N PHE A 105 -2.20 -33.37 -8.89
CA PHE A 105 -1.49 -33.01 -7.66
C PHE A 105 -0.20 -33.80 -7.49
N ALA A 106 -0.24 -35.13 -7.66
CA ALA A 106 0.94 -35.98 -7.60
C ALA A 106 1.97 -35.60 -8.68
N LYS A 107 1.50 -35.34 -9.92
CA LYS A 107 2.34 -34.85 -11.02
C LYS A 107 3.04 -33.52 -10.69
N ARG A 108 2.36 -32.61 -9.98
CA ARG A 108 2.92 -31.31 -9.56
C ARG A 108 4.03 -31.49 -8.51
N LEU A 109 3.80 -32.31 -7.48
CA LEU A 109 4.79 -32.57 -6.43
C LEU A 109 6.07 -33.23 -6.97
N ARG A 110 5.94 -34.18 -7.91
CA ARG A 110 7.08 -34.82 -8.59
C ARG A 110 7.95 -33.82 -9.35
N ARG A 111 7.31 -32.78 -9.90
CA ARG A 111 7.98 -31.69 -10.63
C ARG A 111 8.37 -30.52 -9.75
N ALA A 112 8.29 -30.67 -8.42
CA ALA A 112 8.74 -29.61 -7.54
C ALA A 112 10.24 -29.35 -7.74
N THR A 113 10.64 -28.08 -7.67
CA THR A 113 12.00 -27.66 -7.97
C THR A 113 12.52 -26.65 -6.96
N ALA A 114 13.82 -26.72 -6.71
CA ALA A 114 14.56 -25.75 -5.92
C ALA A 114 14.86 -24.45 -6.68
N VAL A 115 14.69 -24.46 -8.00
CA VAL A 115 14.90 -23.28 -8.86
C VAL A 115 13.80 -22.26 -8.57
N ASP A 116 14.20 -21.00 -8.38
CA ASP A 116 13.34 -19.84 -8.09
C ASP A 116 12.32 -20.10 -6.96
N PRO A 117 12.80 -20.39 -5.74
CA PRO A 117 11.93 -20.79 -4.64
C PRO A 117 10.90 -19.71 -4.31
N VAL A 118 9.69 -20.13 -3.94
CA VAL A 118 8.60 -19.23 -3.57
C VAL A 118 8.78 -18.79 -2.13
N GLU A 119 8.73 -17.49 -1.89
CA GLU A 119 8.70 -16.94 -0.54
C GLU A 119 7.35 -17.22 0.12
N THR A 120 7.38 -17.85 1.29
CA THR A 120 6.19 -18.20 2.06
C THR A 120 6.26 -17.68 3.48
N LYS A 121 5.15 -17.75 4.22
CA LYS A 121 5.11 -17.44 5.65
C LYS A 121 6.06 -18.28 6.51
N PHE A 122 6.58 -19.39 5.99
CA PHE A 122 7.52 -20.29 6.66
C PHE A 122 8.92 -20.28 6.02
N GLY A 123 9.24 -19.20 5.30
CA GLY A 123 10.48 -19.06 4.54
C GLY A 123 10.37 -19.60 3.12
N LEU A 124 11.52 -19.84 2.49
CA LEU A 124 11.58 -20.31 1.10
C LEU A 124 11.01 -21.74 0.97
N ALA A 125 10.12 -21.93 0.01
CA ALA A 125 9.55 -23.22 -0.34
C ALA A 125 9.83 -23.55 -1.82
N PRO A 126 10.13 -24.82 -2.16
CA PRO A 126 10.32 -25.24 -3.55
C PRO A 126 9.07 -24.95 -4.39
N VAL A 127 9.25 -24.48 -5.62
CA VAL A 127 8.14 -24.28 -6.58
C VAL A 127 7.44 -25.61 -6.80
N GLY A 128 6.10 -25.63 -6.74
CA GLY A 128 5.30 -26.85 -6.92
C GLY A 128 5.07 -27.65 -5.64
N SER A 129 5.69 -27.24 -4.52
CA SER A 129 5.38 -27.78 -3.19
C SER A 129 4.03 -27.27 -2.67
N LEU A 130 3.44 -27.97 -1.70
CA LEU A 130 2.23 -27.55 -0.99
C LEU A 130 2.36 -26.15 -0.37
N LEU A 131 3.48 -25.88 0.31
CA LEU A 131 3.74 -24.59 0.95
C LEU A 131 3.85 -23.46 -0.08
N SER A 132 4.50 -23.70 -1.23
CA SER A 132 4.59 -22.72 -2.30
C SER A 132 3.24 -22.30 -2.88
N TYR A 133 2.20 -23.13 -2.73
CA TYR A 133 0.85 -22.80 -3.17
C TYR A 133 -0.01 -22.22 -2.04
N GLN A 134 -0.03 -22.88 -0.88
CA GLN A 134 -0.95 -22.53 0.22
C GLN A 134 -0.46 -21.38 1.09
N GLN A 135 0.86 -21.16 1.14
CA GLN A 135 1.52 -20.24 2.07
C GLN A 135 2.34 -19.17 1.36
N SER A 136 2.28 -19.12 0.02
CA SER A 136 2.91 -18.06 -0.76
C SER A 136 2.54 -16.70 -0.21
N LEU A 137 3.52 -15.80 -0.14
CA LEU A 137 3.24 -14.42 0.23
C LEU A 137 2.39 -13.74 -0.84
N VAL A 138 2.56 -14.07 -2.12
CA VAL A 138 1.77 -13.50 -3.23
C VAL A 138 0.84 -14.56 -3.84
N PRO A 139 -0.34 -14.17 -4.37
CA PRO A 139 -1.18 -15.11 -5.13
C PRO A 139 -0.43 -15.76 -6.29
N PHE A 140 -0.90 -16.95 -6.70
CA PHE A 140 -0.37 -17.58 -7.92
C PHE A 140 -0.66 -16.68 -9.14
N GLY A 141 0.35 -16.49 -9.99
CA GLY A 141 0.26 -15.61 -11.16
C GLY A 141 0.37 -14.12 -10.82
N TYR A 142 0.95 -13.77 -9.66
CA TYR A 142 1.19 -12.38 -9.31
C TYR A 142 2.36 -11.80 -10.10
N ASP A 143 2.11 -10.76 -10.90
CA ASP A 143 3.12 -10.14 -11.73
C ASP A 143 3.74 -8.92 -11.06
N THR A 144 5.07 -8.81 -11.11
CA THR A 144 5.80 -7.62 -10.65
C THR A 144 6.53 -6.98 -11.82
N PHE A 145 6.17 -5.75 -12.14
CA PHE A 145 6.76 -4.95 -13.20
C PHE A 145 7.52 -3.80 -12.56
N ILE A 146 8.85 -3.78 -12.70
CA ILE A 146 9.70 -2.69 -12.22
C ILE A 146 10.39 -2.09 -13.43
N SER A 147 10.36 -0.75 -13.53
CA SER A 147 10.99 -0.06 -14.64
C SER A 147 12.52 -0.18 -14.57
N PRO A 148 13.23 -0.22 -15.72
CA PRO A 148 14.65 -0.53 -15.78
C PRO A 148 15.55 0.52 -15.14
N GLU A 149 15.02 1.71 -14.84
CA GLU A 149 15.71 2.72 -14.03
C GLU A 149 16.01 2.24 -12.60
N VAL A 150 15.28 1.22 -12.11
CA VAL A 150 15.63 0.50 -10.88
C VAL A 150 16.42 -0.75 -11.26
N GLY A 151 17.74 -0.59 -11.45
CA GLY A 151 18.64 -1.67 -11.85
C GLY A 151 18.87 -2.72 -10.75
N HIS A 152 19.48 -3.85 -11.09
CA HIS A 152 19.92 -4.83 -10.10
C HIS A 152 21.23 -4.38 -9.44
N VAL A 153 21.32 -4.45 -8.12
CA VAL A 153 22.50 -4.05 -7.33
C VAL A 153 23.14 -5.28 -6.70
N GLN A 154 24.41 -5.53 -7.01
CA GLN A 154 25.16 -6.67 -6.49
C GLN A 154 25.77 -6.41 -5.10
N GLU A 155 26.20 -5.17 -4.85
CA GLU A 155 26.88 -4.79 -3.60
C GLU A 155 25.90 -4.13 -2.63
N ARG A 156 25.75 -4.73 -1.44
CA ARG A 156 24.91 -4.18 -0.37
C ARG A 156 25.74 -3.26 0.51
N ASN A 157 25.64 -1.94 0.27
CA ASN A 157 26.18 -0.94 1.18
C ASN A 157 25.29 -0.83 2.42
N ARG A 158 25.81 -1.25 3.58
CA ARG A 158 25.10 -1.17 4.87
C ARG A 158 25.28 0.21 5.49
N VAL A 159 24.68 1.21 4.87
CA VAL A 159 24.55 2.55 5.46
C VAL A 159 23.28 2.58 6.31
N LEU A 160 23.28 3.33 7.41
CA LEU A 160 22.06 3.51 8.20
C LEU A 160 21.08 4.42 7.46
N PRO A 161 19.79 4.07 7.42
CA PRO A 161 18.78 4.94 6.82
C PRO A 161 18.73 6.31 7.50
N CYS A 162 18.59 7.37 6.71
CA CYS A 162 18.36 8.71 7.20
C CYS A 162 17.05 9.28 6.65
N GLU A 163 16.37 10.08 7.47
CA GLU A 163 15.23 10.87 6.99
C GLU A 163 15.71 12.01 6.08
N PRO A 164 14.91 12.42 5.08
CA PRO A 164 15.24 13.57 4.24
C PRO A 164 15.25 14.87 5.06
N ALA A 165 16.21 15.74 4.78
CA ALA A 165 16.17 17.13 5.21
C ALA A 165 15.51 17.96 4.11
N PHE A 166 14.31 18.47 4.37
CA PHE A 166 13.58 19.32 3.43
C PHE A 166 13.86 20.81 3.67
N PHE A 167 13.79 21.60 2.60
CA PHE A 167 13.79 23.07 2.64
C PHE A 167 15.07 23.74 3.15
N ASP A 168 16.16 22.99 3.29
CA ASP A 168 17.47 23.54 3.65
C ASP A 168 17.86 24.65 2.66
N SER A 169 18.22 25.82 3.21
CA SER A 169 18.59 27.01 2.43
C SER A 169 17.51 27.55 1.47
N CYS A 170 16.23 27.17 1.65
CA CYS A 170 15.14 27.73 0.86
C CYS A 170 14.81 29.15 1.31
N ILE A 171 14.92 30.12 0.40
CA ILE A 171 14.58 31.52 0.70
C ILE A 171 13.06 31.67 0.68
N SER A 172 12.52 32.37 1.66
CA SER A 172 11.09 32.72 1.69
C SER A 172 10.72 33.60 0.50
N TRP A 173 9.52 33.38 -0.02
CA TRP A 173 8.99 34.15 -1.12
C TRP A 173 8.92 35.64 -0.78
N ASN A 174 9.44 36.48 -1.68
CA ASN A 174 9.38 37.92 -1.53
C ASN A 174 8.10 38.47 -2.19
N MET A 175 7.20 39.00 -1.36
CA MET A 175 5.98 39.66 -1.81
C MET A 175 6.17 41.12 -2.23
N SER A 176 7.38 41.68 -2.04
CA SER A 176 7.68 43.07 -2.34
C SER A 176 7.46 43.36 -3.82
N GLY A 177 6.68 44.39 -4.13
CA GLY A 177 6.34 44.79 -5.50
C GLY A 177 5.03 44.22 -6.05
N LEU A 178 4.31 43.38 -5.30
CA LEU A 178 2.96 42.95 -5.67
C LEU A 178 1.93 44.02 -5.25
N ASN A 179 1.10 44.45 -6.20
CA ASN A 179 -0.03 45.35 -5.94
C ASN A 179 -1.33 44.54 -5.93
N LEU A 180 -1.67 43.95 -4.79
CA LEU A 180 -2.84 43.09 -4.61
C LEU A 180 -3.90 43.76 -3.73
N PRO A 181 -5.19 43.42 -3.93
CA PRO A 181 -6.24 43.81 -2.98
C PRO A 181 -5.90 43.36 -1.54
N VAL A 182 -6.31 44.15 -0.54
CA VAL A 182 -5.95 43.95 0.87
C VAL A 182 -6.25 42.52 1.35
N GLU A 183 -7.42 41.97 1.01
CA GLU A 183 -7.81 40.62 1.41
C GLU A 183 -6.89 39.53 0.82
N GLN A 184 -6.42 39.72 -0.42
CA GLN A 184 -5.52 38.77 -1.09
C GLN A 184 -4.12 38.85 -0.48
N ASP A 185 -3.63 40.06 -0.20
CA ASP A 185 -2.37 40.29 0.47
C ASP A 185 -2.34 39.67 1.88
N LEU A 186 -3.39 39.87 2.68
CA LEU A 186 -3.52 39.27 4.00
C LEU A 186 -3.54 37.74 3.95
N LEU A 187 -4.31 37.16 3.02
CA LEU A 187 -4.36 35.71 2.85
C LEU A 187 -2.99 35.15 2.45
N LEU A 188 -2.31 35.76 1.49
CA LEU A 188 -0.97 35.31 1.08
C LEU A 188 0.07 35.43 2.21
N LYS A 189 0.03 36.53 2.98
CA LYS A 189 0.89 36.69 4.17
C LYS A 189 0.67 35.58 5.19
N SER A 190 -0.57 35.11 5.36
CA SER A 190 -0.88 33.98 6.25
C SER A 190 -0.33 32.63 5.77
N LEU A 191 0.05 32.50 4.49
CA LEU A 191 0.62 31.28 3.94
C LEU A 191 2.14 31.22 4.04
N LEU A 192 2.81 32.36 4.25
CA LEU A 192 4.26 32.46 4.35
C LEU A 192 4.76 31.53 5.47
N VAL A 193 5.83 30.81 5.17
CA VAL A 193 6.51 29.92 6.11
C VAL A 193 8.02 30.10 5.97
N THR A 194 8.73 30.01 7.08
CA THR A 194 10.20 29.85 7.05
C THR A 194 10.57 28.40 6.73
N SER A 195 11.83 28.11 6.40
CA SER A 195 12.29 26.72 6.26
C SER A 195 12.05 25.90 7.52
N THR A 196 12.25 26.50 8.70
CA THR A 196 12.01 25.82 9.98
C THR A 196 10.53 25.51 10.17
N ASP A 197 9.63 26.47 9.88
CA ASP A 197 8.19 26.26 9.99
C ASP A 197 7.70 25.21 9.00
N ALA A 198 8.21 25.23 7.77
CA ALA A 198 7.88 24.24 6.74
C ALA A 198 8.29 22.81 7.17
N THR A 199 9.50 22.65 7.72
CA THR A 199 9.99 21.37 8.26
C THR A 199 9.17 20.91 9.46
N CYS A 200 8.83 21.81 10.39
CA CYS A 200 7.96 21.49 11.52
C CYS A 200 6.54 21.11 11.07
N LEU A 201 6.00 21.81 10.06
CA LEU A 201 4.69 21.53 9.50
C LEU A 201 4.66 20.14 8.87
N GLU A 202 5.66 19.76 8.07
CA GLU A 202 5.79 18.41 7.52
C GLU A 202 5.73 17.36 8.65
N ARG A 203 6.63 17.46 9.63
CA ARG A 203 6.74 16.48 10.73
C ARG A 203 5.43 16.33 11.50
N ASN A 204 4.79 17.44 11.85
CA ASN A 204 3.54 17.45 12.63
C ASN A 204 2.30 17.03 11.82
N THR A 205 2.46 16.82 10.51
CA THR A 205 1.37 16.45 9.61
C THR A 205 1.55 15.10 8.91
N ARG A 206 2.55 14.30 9.31
CA ARG A 206 2.82 12.94 8.78
C ARG A 206 1.65 11.95 8.90
N GLN A 207 0.69 12.21 9.79
CA GLN A 207 -0.54 11.41 9.90
C GLN A 207 -1.59 11.77 8.83
N GLN A 208 -1.30 12.75 7.98
CA GLN A 208 -2.09 13.21 6.83
C GLN A 208 -3.58 13.36 7.15
N SER A 209 -4.45 12.56 6.53
CA SER A 209 -5.92 12.65 6.67
C SER A 209 -6.44 12.54 8.11
N LYS A 210 -5.64 11.98 9.03
CA LYS A 210 -5.95 11.89 10.46
C LYS A 210 -5.55 13.16 11.24
N SER A 211 -4.70 14.01 10.68
CA SER A 211 -4.22 15.26 11.30
C SER A 211 -5.14 16.44 10.94
N PRO A 212 -5.76 17.11 11.94
CA PRO A 212 -6.48 18.36 11.70
C PRO A 212 -5.58 19.47 11.17
N LEU A 213 -4.31 19.53 11.64
CA LEU A 213 -3.31 20.47 11.16
C LEU A 213 -3.02 20.27 9.67
N TRP A 214 -2.92 19.02 9.22
CA TRP A 214 -2.75 18.70 7.80
C TRP A 214 -3.94 19.19 6.97
N LYS A 215 -5.17 19.02 7.47
CA LYS A 215 -6.38 19.52 6.79
C LYS A 215 -6.38 21.04 6.71
N ALA A 216 -6.06 21.73 7.80
CA ALA A 216 -5.99 23.20 7.84
C ALA A 216 -4.92 23.74 6.89
N ALA A 217 -3.73 23.15 6.88
CA ALA A 217 -2.64 23.56 5.99
C ALA A 217 -2.99 23.46 4.49
N ARG A 218 -3.95 22.61 4.11
CA ARG A 218 -4.40 22.44 2.73
C ARG A 218 -5.49 23.43 2.30
N GLN A 219 -6.22 24.03 3.25
CA GLN A 219 -7.44 24.79 2.93
C GLN A 219 -7.21 26.00 2.02
N SER A 220 -6.03 26.61 2.07
CA SER A 220 -5.71 27.81 1.28
C SER A 220 -4.61 27.57 0.24
N ARG A 221 -4.24 26.30 0.02
CA ARG A 221 -3.16 25.90 -0.89
C ARG A 221 -3.69 25.05 -2.03
N LEU A 222 -3.16 25.27 -3.22
CA LEU A 222 -3.35 24.33 -4.32
C LEU A 222 -2.44 23.12 -4.09
N THR A 223 -3.02 21.91 -4.06
CA THR A 223 -2.27 20.70 -3.71
C THR A 223 -1.93 19.82 -4.92
N ALA A 224 -0.83 19.07 -4.84
CA ALA A 224 -0.28 18.28 -5.95
C ALA A 224 -1.29 17.33 -6.61
N SER A 225 -2.20 16.73 -5.82
CA SER A 225 -3.28 15.87 -6.34
C SER A 225 -4.21 16.57 -7.34
N SER A 226 -4.23 17.90 -7.35
CA SER A 226 -5.05 18.75 -8.21
C SER A 226 -4.24 19.51 -9.26
N PHE A 227 -2.91 19.35 -9.31
CA PHE A 227 -2.06 20.07 -10.27
C PHE A 227 -2.39 19.74 -11.72
N GLY A 228 -2.73 18.48 -12.00
CA GLY A 228 -3.18 18.07 -13.33
C GLY A 228 -4.42 18.84 -13.76
N ASP A 229 -5.47 18.83 -12.94
CA ASP A 229 -6.71 19.57 -13.24
C ASP A 229 -6.46 21.07 -13.37
N ALA A 230 -5.67 21.67 -12.47
CA ALA A 230 -5.33 23.10 -12.50
C ALA A 230 -4.51 23.50 -13.72
N SER A 231 -3.65 22.61 -14.23
CA SER A 231 -2.80 22.88 -15.39
C SER A 231 -3.50 22.69 -16.72
N THR A 232 -4.51 21.80 -16.80
CA THR A 232 -5.11 21.40 -18.08
C THR A 232 -6.55 21.84 -18.28
N ARG A 233 -7.28 22.21 -17.22
CA ARG A 233 -8.69 22.57 -17.32
C ARG A 233 -8.85 24.04 -17.72
N GLU A 234 -9.66 24.27 -18.75
CA GLU A 234 -9.91 25.63 -19.29
C GLU A 234 -10.86 26.46 -18.43
N SER A 235 -11.86 25.83 -17.79
CA SER A 235 -12.87 26.53 -17.00
C SER A 235 -13.21 25.83 -15.69
N TRP A 236 -13.58 26.61 -14.67
CA TRP A 236 -13.87 26.10 -13.34
C TRP A 236 -15.26 26.53 -12.87
N THR A 237 -16.04 25.56 -12.38
CA THR A 237 -17.28 25.83 -11.67
C THR A 237 -16.99 26.22 -10.22
N LEU A 238 -17.89 26.97 -9.59
CA LEU A 238 -17.79 27.31 -8.17
C LEU A 238 -17.63 26.06 -7.30
N LYS A 239 -18.44 25.03 -7.56
CA LYS A 239 -18.33 23.73 -6.91
C LYS A 239 -16.95 23.11 -7.13
N GLY A 240 -16.39 23.21 -8.33
CA GLY A 240 -15.04 22.73 -8.63
C GLY A 240 -13.96 23.42 -7.79
N LEU A 241 -14.04 24.74 -7.63
CA LEU A 241 -13.09 25.52 -6.83
C LEU A 241 -13.20 25.19 -5.34
N ILE A 242 -14.41 25.14 -4.80
CA ILE A 242 -14.66 24.72 -3.40
C ILE A 242 -14.07 23.33 -3.14
N ASN A 243 -14.16 22.42 -4.12
CA ASN A 243 -13.64 21.07 -3.98
C ASN A 243 -12.11 20.97 -3.90
N LEU A 244 -11.37 21.99 -4.35
CA LEU A 244 -9.91 22.00 -4.30
C LEU A 244 -9.39 22.24 -2.89
N THR A 245 -10.12 23.04 -2.12
CA THR A 245 -9.65 23.68 -0.88
C THR A 245 -10.45 23.23 0.34
N SER A 246 -11.72 22.87 0.18
CA SER A 246 -12.56 22.43 1.30
C SER A 246 -12.31 20.98 1.68
N PRO A 247 -12.13 20.65 2.98
CA PRO A 247 -12.09 19.27 3.44
C PRO A 247 -13.40 18.58 3.10
N LYS A 248 -13.33 17.40 2.50
CA LYS A 248 -14.50 16.56 2.24
C LYS A 248 -14.37 15.25 2.96
N ASP A 249 -15.45 14.84 3.61
CA ASP A 249 -15.56 13.47 4.05
C ASP A 249 -15.92 12.55 2.86
N ILE A 250 -14.89 11.97 2.27
CA ILE A 250 -14.98 10.94 1.23
C ILE A 250 -14.73 9.53 1.78
N SER A 251 -14.76 9.36 3.10
CA SER A 251 -14.54 8.06 3.76
C SER A 251 -15.58 7.01 3.35
N HIS A 252 -16.76 7.42 2.89
CA HIS A 252 -17.81 6.53 2.39
C HIS A 252 -17.52 5.97 0.97
N VAL A 253 -16.62 6.61 0.21
CA VAL A 253 -16.32 6.22 -1.18
C VAL A 253 -15.52 4.92 -1.20
N ARG A 254 -16.06 3.88 -1.86
CA ARG A 254 -15.45 2.53 -1.91
C ARG A 254 -14.00 2.56 -2.40
N ALA A 255 -13.72 3.34 -3.45
CA ALA A 255 -12.36 3.48 -3.99
C ALA A 255 -11.38 4.11 -2.99
N VAL A 256 -11.83 5.10 -2.21
CA VAL A 256 -11.01 5.75 -1.18
C VAL A 256 -10.72 4.78 -0.04
N ARG A 257 -11.74 4.09 0.48
CA ARG A 257 -11.57 3.06 1.52
C ARG A 257 -10.63 1.95 1.07
N HIS A 258 -10.73 1.54 -0.20
CA HIS A 258 -9.85 0.56 -0.79
C HIS A 258 -8.39 1.05 -0.81
N GLY A 259 -8.16 2.27 -1.30
CA GLY A 259 -6.85 2.93 -1.25
C GLY A 259 -6.24 2.92 0.15
N ILE A 260 -6.94 3.49 1.13
CA ILE A 260 -6.50 3.58 2.53
C ILE A 260 -6.19 2.19 3.10
N LYS A 261 -7.01 1.17 2.78
CA LYS A 261 -6.84 -0.18 3.31
C LYS A 261 -5.59 -0.87 2.76
N TYR A 262 -5.30 -0.69 1.47
CA TYR A 262 -4.29 -1.47 0.77
C TYR A 262 -2.96 -0.73 0.52
N GLU A 263 -2.91 0.59 0.74
CA GLU A 263 -1.66 1.36 0.65
C GLU A 263 -0.54 0.77 1.54
N PRO A 264 -0.75 0.40 2.82
CA PRO A 264 0.32 -0.23 3.60
C PRO A 264 0.82 -1.55 3.02
N VAL A 265 -0.08 -2.34 2.41
CA VAL A 265 0.28 -3.61 1.76
C VAL A 265 1.09 -3.34 0.49
N ALA A 266 0.70 -2.34 -0.29
CA ALA A 266 1.41 -1.92 -1.50
C ALA A 266 2.83 -1.44 -1.17
N VAL A 267 3.00 -0.63 -0.11
CA VAL A 267 4.32 -0.17 0.35
C VAL A 267 5.19 -1.35 0.77
N GLN A 268 4.66 -2.31 1.54
CA GLN A 268 5.42 -3.50 1.93
C GLN A 268 5.88 -4.33 0.71
N ARG A 269 5.02 -4.44 -0.32
CA ARG A 269 5.36 -5.15 -1.57
C ARG A 269 6.41 -4.41 -2.39
N TYR A 270 6.27 -3.11 -2.51
CA TYR A 270 7.27 -2.23 -3.12
C TYR A 270 8.63 -2.44 -2.46
N GLU A 271 8.71 -2.34 -1.12
CA GLU A 271 9.97 -2.55 -0.39
C GLU A 271 10.56 -3.94 -0.60
N THR A 272 9.73 -4.99 -0.53
CA THR A 272 10.18 -6.37 -0.76
C THR A 272 10.74 -6.56 -2.16
N SER A 273 10.09 -5.96 -3.17
CA SER A 273 10.48 -6.11 -4.56
C SER A 273 11.78 -5.36 -4.89
N LEU A 274 11.99 -4.18 -4.31
CA LEU A 274 13.24 -3.44 -4.44
C LEU A 274 14.40 -4.14 -3.70
N ARG A 275 14.16 -4.68 -2.49
CA ARG A 275 15.15 -5.48 -1.76
C ARG A 275 15.56 -6.75 -2.52
N ALA A 276 14.64 -7.37 -3.25
CA ALA A 276 14.95 -8.50 -4.14
C ALA A 276 15.86 -8.10 -5.31
N LEU A 277 15.82 -6.84 -5.74
CA LEU A 277 16.75 -6.27 -6.72
C LEU A 277 18.08 -5.79 -6.10
N GLY A 278 18.28 -5.97 -4.79
CA GLY A 278 19.51 -5.59 -4.09
C GLY A 278 19.48 -4.22 -3.40
N HIS A 279 18.36 -3.49 -3.49
CA HIS A 279 18.20 -2.17 -2.88
C HIS A 279 17.80 -2.28 -1.41
N ASP A 280 18.68 -1.87 -0.49
CA ASP A 280 18.38 -1.88 0.95
C ASP A 280 17.60 -0.64 1.39
N ILE A 281 16.35 -0.56 0.92
CA ILE A 281 15.54 0.65 1.09
C ILE A 281 14.80 0.73 2.42
N GLN A 282 14.52 1.95 2.85
CA GLN A 282 13.65 2.29 3.98
C GLN A 282 12.63 3.33 3.56
N THR A 283 11.34 3.10 3.85
CA THR A 283 10.31 4.12 3.63
C THR A 283 9.95 4.85 4.93
N PHE A 284 9.55 6.11 4.78
CA PHE A 284 9.15 7.02 5.85
C PHE A 284 7.79 7.66 5.52
N PRO A 285 6.92 7.89 6.52
CA PRO A 285 5.72 8.69 6.33
C PRO A 285 6.10 10.14 6.02
N CYS A 286 5.32 10.80 5.17
CA CYS A 286 5.52 12.20 4.79
C CYS A 286 4.27 13.03 5.09
N GLY A 287 4.47 14.19 5.71
CA GLY A 287 3.43 15.20 5.92
C GLY A 287 3.19 16.07 4.69
N ILE A 288 2.57 17.24 4.93
CA ILE A 288 2.47 18.26 3.88
C ILE A 288 3.80 18.97 3.70
N LEU A 289 4.27 19.00 2.46
CA LEU A 289 5.41 19.76 2.01
C LEU A 289 4.91 21.11 1.48
N VAL A 290 5.42 22.19 2.07
CA VAL A 290 5.13 23.57 1.67
C VAL A 290 6.46 24.28 1.52
N ARG A 291 6.86 24.61 0.29
CA ARG A 291 8.13 25.32 0.08
C ARG A 291 7.99 26.80 0.46
N PRO A 292 8.97 27.37 1.19
CA PRO A 292 9.01 28.80 1.51
C PRO A 292 8.92 29.74 0.31
N ASP A 293 9.41 29.35 -0.87
CA ASP A 293 9.45 30.15 -2.10
C ASP A 293 8.15 30.09 -2.94
N CYS A 294 7.25 29.15 -2.66
CA CYS A 294 5.93 29.07 -3.27
C CYS A 294 4.87 28.57 -2.27
N PRO A 295 4.60 29.31 -1.18
CA PRO A 295 3.79 28.85 -0.06
C PRO A 295 2.31 28.60 -0.40
N TRP A 296 1.83 29.06 -1.55
CA TRP A 296 0.48 28.77 -2.04
C TRP A 296 0.32 27.35 -2.61
N LEU A 297 1.41 26.63 -2.80
CA LEU A 297 1.42 25.25 -3.27
C LEU A 297 1.71 24.27 -2.12
N GLY A 298 1.16 23.07 -2.20
CA GLY A 298 1.44 22.00 -1.24
C GLY A 298 1.47 20.61 -1.87
N ALA A 299 2.25 19.69 -1.30
CA ALA A 299 2.26 18.29 -1.69
C ALA A 299 2.21 17.39 -0.46
N SER A 300 1.69 16.18 -0.60
CA SER A 300 1.80 15.13 0.41
C SER A 300 2.08 13.83 -0.33
N PRO A 301 3.36 13.46 -0.53
CA PRO A 301 3.73 12.12 -0.96
C PRO A 301 3.15 11.07 -0.02
N ASP A 302 2.82 9.89 -0.53
CA ASP A 302 2.39 8.79 0.34
C ASP A 302 3.55 8.35 1.23
N ARG A 303 4.75 8.19 0.67
CA ARG A 303 5.99 7.97 1.41
C ARG A 303 7.14 8.78 0.83
N VAL A 304 8.21 8.90 1.61
CA VAL A 304 9.55 9.16 1.10
C VAL A 304 10.37 7.89 1.29
N VAL A 305 11.17 7.53 0.30
CA VAL A 305 12.08 6.39 0.35
C VAL A 305 13.51 6.89 0.48
N TRP A 306 14.30 6.17 1.28
CA TRP A 306 15.74 6.25 1.29
C TRP A 306 16.31 4.98 0.65
N ASP A 307 17.17 5.16 -0.34
CA ASP A 307 17.83 4.13 -1.12
C ASP A 307 19.32 4.52 -1.27
N PRO A 308 20.24 3.87 -0.55
CA PRO A 308 21.66 4.24 -0.55
C PRO A 308 22.37 3.92 -1.86
N THR A 309 21.71 3.20 -2.76
CA THR A 309 22.29 2.81 -4.06
C THR A 309 22.08 3.90 -5.11
N GLU A 310 21.18 4.85 -4.86
CA GLU A 310 20.88 5.97 -5.75
C GLU A 310 21.83 7.15 -5.52
N VAL A 311 22.12 7.89 -6.61
CA VAL A 311 23.00 9.06 -6.58
C VAL A 311 22.49 10.12 -5.60
N THR A 312 21.19 10.35 -5.59
CA THR A 312 20.50 11.09 -4.54
C THR A 312 19.67 10.09 -3.73
N PRO A 313 20.01 9.79 -2.46
CA PRO A 313 19.41 8.66 -1.76
C PRO A 313 17.91 8.76 -1.52
N HIS A 314 17.33 9.97 -1.53
CA HIS A 314 15.92 10.17 -1.23
C HIS A 314 15.06 10.37 -2.47
N GLY A 315 13.92 9.70 -2.50
CA GLY A 315 12.89 9.85 -3.54
C GLY A 315 11.48 9.89 -2.97
N VAL A 316 10.53 10.47 -3.69
CA VAL A 316 9.10 10.41 -3.30
C VAL A 316 8.48 9.09 -3.76
N VAL A 317 7.49 8.59 -3.02
CA VAL A 317 6.70 7.42 -3.45
C VAL A 317 5.22 7.79 -3.46
N GLU A 318 4.56 7.56 -4.58
CA GLU A 318 3.13 7.76 -4.78
C GLU A 318 2.47 6.41 -5.11
N VAL A 319 1.53 5.99 -4.29
CA VAL A 319 0.91 4.66 -4.30
C VAL A 319 -0.54 4.77 -4.75
N LYS A 320 -0.91 4.01 -5.78
CA LYS A 320 -2.30 3.85 -6.22
C LYS A 320 -2.76 2.41 -6.08
N CYS A 321 -3.89 2.21 -5.38
CA CYS A 321 -4.58 0.93 -5.29
C CYS A 321 -5.96 1.01 -5.98
N PRO A 322 -6.03 0.93 -7.33
CA PRO A 322 -7.27 1.13 -8.08
C PRO A 322 -8.33 0.05 -7.75
N TYR A 323 -9.48 0.47 -7.22
CA TYR A 323 -10.56 -0.44 -6.82
C TYR A 323 -11.14 -1.27 -7.97
N THR A 324 -11.13 -0.74 -9.19
CA THR A 324 -11.61 -1.44 -10.40
C THR A 324 -10.73 -2.63 -10.76
N LEU A 325 -9.43 -2.58 -10.45
CA LEU A 325 -8.46 -3.63 -10.76
C LEU A 325 -8.16 -4.52 -9.56
N ARG A 326 -8.86 -4.36 -8.43
CA ARG A 326 -8.56 -5.06 -7.17
C ARG A 326 -8.50 -6.58 -7.33
N ASP A 327 -9.38 -7.16 -8.14
CA ASP A 327 -9.55 -8.61 -8.33
C ASP A 327 -9.26 -9.04 -9.79
N GLY A 328 -8.90 -8.10 -10.67
CA GLY A 328 -8.69 -8.33 -12.11
C GLY A 328 -7.25 -8.11 -12.53
N GLY A 329 -6.84 -8.77 -13.61
CA GLY A 329 -5.53 -8.56 -14.24
C GLY A 329 -5.50 -7.29 -15.08
N LEU A 330 -4.31 -6.93 -15.57
CA LEU A 330 -4.12 -5.73 -16.40
C LEU A 330 -4.94 -5.75 -17.70
N ASP A 331 -5.30 -6.95 -18.19
CA ASP A 331 -6.15 -7.14 -19.38
C ASP A 331 -7.58 -6.60 -19.18
N THR A 332 -8.04 -6.47 -17.93
CA THR A 332 -9.37 -5.94 -17.60
C THR A 332 -9.39 -4.41 -17.48
N ALA A 333 -8.24 -3.75 -17.63
CA ALA A 333 -8.10 -2.33 -17.37
C ALA A 333 -8.49 -1.47 -18.58
N VAL A 334 -9.68 -0.86 -18.51
CA VAL A 334 -10.11 0.16 -19.48
C VAL A 334 -9.51 1.52 -19.10
N ASP A 335 -8.96 2.24 -20.08
CA ASP A 335 -8.36 3.58 -19.91
C ASP A 335 -7.32 3.68 -18.77
N PHE A 336 -6.52 2.62 -18.61
CA PHE A 336 -5.51 2.59 -17.57
C PHE A 336 -4.43 3.65 -17.80
N TYR A 337 -4.10 4.40 -16.75
CA TYR A 337 -3.12 5.49 -16.82
C TYR A 337 -1.68 5.02 -16.93
N MET A 338 -1.40 3.72 -16.75
CA MET A 338 -0.11 3.10 -17.10
C MET A 338 -0.22 2.41 -18.45
N LYS A 339 0.73 2.68 -19.35
CA LYS A 339 0.80 2.05 -20.67
C LYS A 339 2.19 1.50 -20.93
N LYS A 340 2.27 0.36 -21.62
CA LYS A 340 3.57 -0.15 -22.08
C LYS A 340 4.13 0.76 -23.17
N ASP A 341 5.40 1.13 -23.05
CA ASP A 341 6.14 1.77 -24.13
C ASP A 341 6.56 0.73 -25.19
N THR A 342 7.31 1.17 -26.20
CA THR A 342 7.80 0.30 -27.29
C THR A 342 8.73 -0.81 -26.80
N ALA A 343 9.32 -0.67 -25.61
CA ALA A 343 10.16 -1.69 -24.98
C ALA A 343 9.35 -2.60 -24.04
N GLY A 344 8.03 -2.44 -23.96
CA GLY A 344 7.17 -3.23 -23.10
C GLY A 344 7.14 -2.81 -21.63
N VAL A 345 7.77 -1.67 -21.28
CA VAL A 345 7.86 -1.17 -19.90
C VAL A 345 6.63 -0.33 -19.57
N TYR A 346 6.00 -0.56 -18.42
CA TYR A 346 4.88 0.26 -17.97
C TYR A 346 5.32 1.68 -17.63
N ARG A 347 4.72 2.66 -18.31
CA ARG A 347 4.94 4.10 -18.13
C ARG A 347 3.63 4.80 -17.78
N LEU A 348 3.65 5.63 -16.75
CA LEU A 348 2.58 6.54 -16.40
C LEU A 348 2.42 7.56 -17.53
N ASN A 349 1.20 7.66 -18.05
CA ASN A 349 0.85 8.64 -19.08
C ASN A 349 1.22 10.06 -18.62
N ARG A 350 2.16 10.69 -19.33
CA ARG A 350 2.70 12.01 -19.01
C ARG A 350 1.70 13.17 -19.17
N LYS A 351 0.51 12.90 -19.73
CA LYS A 351 -0.63 13.83 -19.80
C LYS A 351 -1.67 13.58 -18.70
N HIS A 352 -1.56 12.48 -17.94
CA HIS A 352 -2.54 12.13 -16.91
C HIS A 352 -2.29 12.91 -15.61
N LYS A 353 -3.35 13.22 -14.86
CA LYS A 353 -3.26 14.00 -13.60
C LYS A 353 -2.29 13.45 -12.57
N ASN A 354 -2.16 12.13 -12.47
CA ASN A 354 -1.21 11.47 -11.55
C ASN A 354 0.25 11.81 -11.89
N TYR A 355 0.58 12.11 -13.15
CA TYR A 355 1.93 12.53 -13.53
C TYR A 355 2.25 13.91 -12.98
N TYR A 356 1.31 14.85 -13.09
CA TYR A 356 1.44 16.18 -12.50
C TYR A 356 1.51 16.12 -10.97
N GLN A 357 0.82 15.17 -10.35
CA GLN A 357 0.89 14.94 -8.91
C GLN A 357 2.31 14.55 -8.47
N ILE A 358 2.90 13.49 -9.06
CA ILE A 358 4.26 13.07 -8.67
C ILE A 358 5.34 14.08 -9.08
N LEU A 359 5.16 14.77 -10.23
CA LEU A 359 6.03 15.87 -10.63
C LEU A 359 6.02 17.01 -9.60
N GLY A 360 4.83 17.38 -9.11
CA GLY A 360 4.67 18.38 -8.06
C GLY A 360 5.23 17.94 -6.72
N GLN A 361 5.10 16.66 -6.36
CA GLN A 361 5.70 16.10 -5.14
C GLN A 361 7.23 16.15 -5.18
N MET A 362 7.86 15.78 -6.30
CA MET A 362 9.31 15.93 -6.50
C MET A 362 9.72 17.41 -6.43
N ALA A 363 9.01 18.30 -7.12
CA ALA A 363 9.32 19.73 -7.12
C ALA A 363 9.24 20.35 -5.72
N LEU A 364 8.16 20.06 -4.98
CA LEU A 364 7.92 20.65 -3.67
C LEU A 364 8.77 20.03 -2.56
N SER A 365 9.26 18.80 -2.74
CA SER A 365 10.24 18.19 -1.84
C SER A 365 11.69 18.59 -2.16
N GLY A 366 11.97 18.99 -3.40
CA GLY A 366 13.34 19.16 -3.90
C GLY A 366 14.04 17.84 -4.26
N LEU A 367 13.32 16.72 -4.26
CA LEU A 367 13.86 15.41 -4.60
C LEU A 367 13.89 15.20 -6.12
N LEU A 368 14.94 14.54 -6.61
CA LEU A 368 15.22 14.43 -8.05
C LEU A 368 14.60 13.21 -8.72
N TRP A 369 13.92 12.37 -7.95
CA TRP A 369 13.23 11.20 -8.46
C TRP A 369 12.08 10.78 -7.55
N GLY A 370 11.20 9.96 -8.10
CA GLY A 370 10.16 9.30 -7.34
C GLY A 370 9.65 8.05 -8.01
N ASP A 371 9.12 7.14 -7.21
CA ASP A 371 8.55 5.89 -7.66
C ASP A 371 7.02 5.98 -7.65
N PHE A 372 6.43 5.77 -8.82
CA PHE A 372 4.99 5.65 -8.97
C PHE A 372 4.59 4.19 -8.90
N VAL A 373 3.89 3.82 -7.83
CA VAL A 373 3.55 2.44 -7.48
C VAL A 373 2.07 2.19 -7.73
N VAL A 374 1.73 1.16 -8.50
CA VAL A 374 0.36 0.70 -8.68
C VAL A 374 0.22 -0.73 -8.17
N TYR A 375 -0.69 -0.93 -7.23
CA TYR A 375 -0.90 -2.22 -6.59
C TYR A 375 -2.32 -2.74 -6.79
N SER A 376 -2.44 -4.04 -7.08
CA SER A 376 -3.66 -4.83 -6.99
C SER A 376 -3.39 -6.17 -6.29
N HIS A 377 -4.42 -7.00 -6.11
CA HIS A 377 -4.19 -8.36 -5.61
C HIS A 377 -3.48 -9.27 -6.64
N GLN A 378 -3.35 -8.85 -7.91
CA GLN A 378 -2.75 -9.65 -8.97
C GLN A 378 -1.41 -9.12 -9.48
N PHE A 379 -1.07 -7.85 -9.24
CA PHE A 379 0.18 -7.29 -9.73
C PHE A 379 0.71 -6.13 -8.89
N LEU A 380 2.00 -5.86 -9.08
CA LEU A 380 2.69 -4.64 -8.68
C LEU A 380 3.33 -4.01 -9.92
N ILE A 381 3.11 -2.72 -10.13
CA ILE A 381 3.85 -1.91 -11.10
C ILE A 381 4.61 -0.85 -10.33
N VAL A 382 5.90 -0.71 -10.60
CA VAL A 382 6.78 0.35 -10.07
C VAL A 382 7.44 1.03 -11.26
N GLU A 383 7.17 2.31 -11.44
CA GLU A 383 7.90 3.14 -12.39
C GLU A 383 8.72 4.20 -11.65
N ARG A 384 10.04 4.17 -11.82
CA ARG A 384 10.93 5.26 -11.38
C ARG A 384 10.91 6.40 -12.39
N ILE A 385 10.60 7.59 -11.90
CA ILE A 385 10.46 8.82 -12.69
C ILE A 385 11.48 9.84 -12.17
N HIS A 386 12.35 10.31 -13.06
CA HIS A 386 13.26 11.41 -12.73
C HIS A 386 12.59 12.78 -12.91
N PHE A 387 12.97 13.70 -12.03
CA PHE A 387 12.54 15.07 -12.07
C PHE A 387 12.98 15.75 -13.37
N SER A 388 12.12 16.63 -13.89
CA SER A 388 12.41 17.38 -15.11
C SER A 388 12.07 18.83 -14.87
N ASP A 389 13.11 19.64 -14.68
CA ASP A 389 12.97 21.09 -14.46
C ASP A 389 12.12 21.73 -15.56
N ARG A 390 12.45 21.49 -16.84
CA ARG A 390 11.68 21.98 -17.98
C ARG A 390 10.18 21.66 -17.92
N LYS A 391 9.79 20.48 -17.45
CA LYS A 391 8.37 20.10 -17.33
C LYS A 391 7.73 20.78 -16.11
N TRP A 392 8.48 20.89 -15.02
CA TRP A 392 8.05 21.60 -13.83
C TRP A 392 7.86 23.08 -14.11
N SER A 393 8.79 23.79 -14.75
CA SER A 393 8.65 25.23 -15.03
C SER A 393 7.38 25.54 -15.82
N LYS A 394 7.06 24.71 -16.82
CA LYS A 394 5.81 24.82 -17.59
C LYS A 394 4.57 24.58 -16.72
N CYS A 395 4.57 23.53 -15.91
CA CYS A 395 3.47 23.23 -15.00
C CYS A 395 3.30 24.36 -13.97
N LYS A 396 4.39 24.77 -13.32
CA LYS A 396 4.42 25.84 -12.30
C LYS A 396 3.86 27.16 -12.83
N ALA A 397 4.22 27.56 -14.04
CA ALA A 397 3.64 28.75 -14.66
C ALA A 397 2.11 28.67 -14.80
N SER A 398 1.59 27.52 -15.22
CA SER A 398 0.13 27.28 -15.27
C SER A 398 -0.51 27.28 -13.88
N LEU A 399 0.14 26.65 -12.89
CA LEU A 399 -0.35 26.61 -11.51
C LEU A 399 -0.39 28.00 -10.87
N ASP A 400 0.64 28.82 -11.12
CA ASP A 400 0.71 30.19 -10.61
C ASP A 400 -0.37 31.04 -11.24
N ASN A 401 -0.50 31.01 -12.58
CA ASN A 401 -1.57 31.74 -13.26
C ASN A 401 -2.95 31.32 -12.74
N PHE A 402 -3.21 30.02 -12.58
CA PHE A 402 -4.47 29.54 -12.03
C PHE A 402 -4.68 29.99 -10.57
N TYR A 403 -3.64 29.90 -9.74
CA TYR A 403 -3.76 30.29 -8.33
C TYR A 403 -4.08 31.77 -8.19
N PHE A 404 -3.26 32.65 -8.77
CA PHE A 404 -3.41 34.09 -8.58
C PHE A 404 -4.62 34.67 -9.34
N SER A 405 -4.94 34.16 -10.52
CA SER A 405 -6.02 34.72 -11.35
C SER A 405 -7.41 34.15 -11.01
N VAL A 406 -7.49 32.95 -10.42
CA VAL A 406 -8.77 32.25 -10.20
C VAL A 406 -8.96 31.83 -8.74
N LEU A 407 -8.03 31.06 -8.17
CA LEU A 407 -8.24 30.45 -6.86
C LEU A 407 -8.16 31.46 -5.71
N LEU A 408 -7.15 32.34 -5.72
CA LEU A 408 -6.93 33.35 -4.69
C LEU A 408 -8.11 34.33 -4.58
N PRO A 409 -8.63 34.93 -5.67
CA PRO A 409 -9.84 35.74 -5.61
C PRO A 409 -11.06 34.99 -5.05
N HIS A 410 -11.18 33.68 -5.31
CA HIS A 410 -12.27 32.86 -4.79
C HIS A 410 -12.13 32.57 -3.28
N LEU A 411 -10.90 32.32 -2.82
CA LEU A 411 -10.59 32.09 -1.40
C LEU A 411 -10.93 33.31 -0.54
N CYS A 412 -10.60 34.53 -1.00
CA CYS A 412 -10.93 35.75 -0.28
C CYS A 412 -12.45 35.98 -0.18
N LYS A 413 -13.20 35.75 -1.26
CA LYS A 413 -14.66 35.88 -1.29
C LYS A 413 -15.41 34.89 -0.40
N SER A 414 -14.79 33.76 -0.06
CA SER A 414 -15.41 32.71 0.77
C SER A 414 -15.07 32.87 2.26
N SER A 415 -14.15 33.79 2.59
CA SER A 415 -13.70 34.10 3.96
C SER A 415 -14.37 35.35 4.53
N ALA A 416 -15.04 36.14 3.69
CA ALA A 416 -15.97 37.21 4.04
C ALA A 416 -17.39 36.64 4.11
#